data_AF-K1S477-F1
#
_entry.id   AF-K1S477-F1
#
_cell.length_a   1.000
_cell.length_b   1.000
_cell.length_c   1.000
_cell.angle_alpha   90.00
_cell.angle_beta   90.00
_cell.angle_gamma   90.00
#
_symmetry.space_group_name_H-M   'P 1'
#
loop_
_entity.id
_entity.type
_entity.pdbx_description
1 polymer ?
#
loop_
_entity_poly.entity_id
_entity_poly.type
_entity_poly.pdbx_seq_one_letter_code
_entity_poly.pdbx_strand_id
1 'polypeptide(L)'
;MRICPFLPEPFRYAPISGKEAALDNVKRLMAREDVTEIVNACDAGREGELIFRLVYEMAGCLKPVLRLWISSMEDSAIREAFP
;
A
#
# COMPACT_ATOMS: atom_id res chain seq x y z
N MET A 1 -11.10 -39.34 7.34
CA MET A 1 -11.68 -38.05 6.88
C MET A 1 -10.58 -37.32 6.12
N ARG A 2 -10.66 -37.26 4.79
CA ARG A 2 -9.58 -36.74 3.93
C ARG A 2 -9.72 -35.22 3.86
N ILE A 3 -8.80 -34.49 4.50
CA ILE A 3 -8.79 -33.03 4.46
C ILE A 3 -8.40 -32.65 3.02
N CYS A 4 -9.35 -32.15 2.24
CA CYS A 4 -9.07 -31.57 0.93
C CYS A 4 -8.35 -30.23 1.16
N PRO A 5 -7.28 -29.88 0.42
CA PRO A 5 -6.70 -28.55 0.55
C PRO A 5 -7.75 -27.51 0.18
N PHE A 6 -8.12 -26.68 1.15
CA PHE A 6 -9.03 -25.57 0.95
C PHE A 6 -8.25 -24.41 0.32
N LEU A 7 -8.54 -24.11 -0.95
CA LEU A 7 -7.98 -22.98 -1.67
C LEU A 7 -9.10 -21.94 -1.87
N PRO A 8 -9.13 -20.85 -1.08
CA PRO A 8 -10.19 -19.85 -1.20
C PRO A 8 -10.00 -19.00 -2.45
N GLU A 9 -11.07 -18.83 -3.22
CA GLU A 9 -11.16 -17.87 -4.32
C GLU A 9 -12.42 -17.00 -4.14
N PRO A 10 -12.30 -15.67 -3.97
CA PRO A 10 -11.07 -14.89 -3.82
C PRO A 10 -10.45 -15.04 -2.42
N PHE A 11 -9.13 -14.82 -2.34
CA PHE A 11 -8.45 -14.64 -1.06
C PHE A 11 -9.02 -13.43 -0.32
N ARG A 12 -9.11 -13.52 1.00
CA ARG A 12 -9.56 -12.42 1.87
C ARG A 12 -8.43 -11.96 2.76
N TYR A 13 -8.28 -10.65 2.88
CA TYR A 13 -7.28 -10.02 3.73
C TYR A 13 -7.94 -9.39 4.95
N ALA A 14 -7.23 -9.40 6.07
CA ALA A 14 -7.65 -8.78 7.31
C ALA A 14 -6.54 -7.84 7.81
N PRO A 15 -6.89 -6.73 8.47
CA PRO A 15 -5.89 -5.89 9.12
C PRO A 15 -5.17 -6.66 10.22
N ILE A 16 -3.90 -6.31 10.44
CA ILE A 16 -3.13 -6.82 11.56
C ILE A 16 -3.70 -6.24 12.85
N SER A 17 -3.93 -7.09 13.85
CA SER A 17 -4.43 -6.68 15.16
C SER A 17 -3.59 -5.54 15.75
N GLY A 18 -4.23 -4.46 16.17
CA GLY A 18 -3.58 -3.27 16.74
C GLY A 18 -3.04 -2.27 15.72
N LYS A 19 -3.21 -2.49 14.41
CA LYS A 19 -2.83 -1.57 13.33
C LYS A 19 -4.03 -0.97 12.59
N GLU A 20 -5.24 -1.23 13.07
CA GLU A 20 -6.50 -0.76 12.49
C GLU A 20 -6.52 0.77 12.42
N ALA A 21 -6.14 1.45 13.51
CA ALA A 21 -6.11 2.92 13.55
C ALA A 21 -5.13 3.53 12.51
N ALA A 22 -3.98 2.88 12.27
CA ALA A 22 -3.04 3.33 11.25
C ALA A 22 -3.61 3.14 9.84
N LEU A 23 -4.24 1.98 9.59
CA LEU A 23 -4.91 1.70 8.33
C LEU A 23 -6.05 2.68 8.06
N ASP A 24 -6.90 2.95 9.05
CA ASP A 24 -8.04 3.87 8.92
C ASP A 24 -7.58 5.32 8.65
N ASN A 25 -6.48 5.75 9.30
CA ASN A 25 -5.88 7.04 9.01
C ASN A 25 -5.41 7.15 7.54
N VAL A 26 -4.73 6.12 7.03
CA VAL A 26 -4.27 6.10 5.63
C VAL A 26 -5.47 6.10 4.68
N LYS A 27 -6.49 5.28 4.94
CA LYS A 27 -7.74 5.25 4.15
C LYS A 27 -8.40 6.62 4.09
N ARG A 28 -8.52 7.29 5.24
CA ARG A 28 -9.10 8.64 5.32
C ARG A 28 -8.30 9.65 4.50
N LEU A 29 -6.96 9.60 4.58
CA LEU A 29 -6.10 10.48 3.78
C LEU A 29 -6.23 10.21 2.28
N MET A 30 -6.25 8.94 1.87
CA MET A 30 -6.45 8.54 0.48
C MET A 30 -7.80 8.98 -0.08
N ALA A 31 -8.86 9.02 0.74
CA ALA A 31 -10.21 9.38 0.32
C ALA A 31 -10.45 10.89 0.19
N ARG A 32 -9.56 11.76 0.69
CA ARG A 32 -9.75 13.21 0.66
C ARG A 32 -9.87 13.75 -0.77
N GLU A 33 -10.80 14.67 -1.02
CA GLU A 33 -11.04 15.20 -2.38
C GLU A 33 -9.87 16.05 -2.92
N ASP A 34 -9.10 16.69 -2.04
CA ASP A 34 -7.96 17.53 -2.41
C ASP A 34 -6.70 16.74 -2.80
N VAL A 35 -6.70 15.42 -2.57
CA VAL A 35 -5.62 14.53 -2.99
C VAL A 35 -5.92 14.02 -4.39
N THR A 36 -5.09 14.39 -5.37
CA THR A 36 -5.27 14.02 -6.78
C THR A 36 -4.65 12.67 -7.13
N GLU A 37 -3.58 12.29 -6.43
CA GLU A 37 -2.74 11.14 -6.76
C GLU A 37 -2.06 10.58 -5.51
N ILE A 38 -1.65 9.30 -5.59
CA ILE A 38 -1.02 8.57 -4.49
C ILE A 38 0.38 8.13 -4.93
N VAL A 39 1.40 8.44 -4.13
CA VAL A 39 2.77 7.99 -4.40
C VAL A 39 3.09 6.78 -3.52
N ASN A 40 3.42 5.65 -4.15
CA ASN A 40 4.01 4.51 -3.48
C ASN A 40 5.49 4.79 -3.20
N ALA A 41 5.79 5.09 -1.94
CA ALA A 41 7.15 5.32 -1.44
C ALA A 41 7.66 4.17 -0.54
N CYS A 42 7.06 2.97 -0.65
CA CYS A 42 7.60 1.80 0.01
C CYS A 42 8.92 1.36 -0.64
N ASP A 43 9.69 0.56 0.10
CA ASP A 43 10.98 0.04 -0.38
C ASP A 43 10.89 -0.56 -1.80
N ALA A 44 12.00 -0.44 -2.53
CA ALA A 44 12.17 -0.89 -3.90
C ALA A 44 12.21 -2.43 -4.06
N GLY A 45 11.41 -3.16 -3.29
CA GLY A 45 11.31 -4.62 -3.30
C GLY A 45 9.88 -5.13 -3.50
N ARG A 46 9.75 -6.45 -3.72
CA ARG A 46 8.46 -7.12 -3.93
C ARG A 46 7.51 -6.94 -2.75
N GLU A 47 8.02 -7.09 -1.53
CA GLU A 47 7.22 -6.91 -0.31
C GLU A 47 6.70 -5.47 -0.17
N GLY A 48 7.50 -4.47 -0.54
CA GLY A 48 7.09 -3.07 -0.52
C GLY A 48 5.93 -2.78 -1.47
N GLU A 49 5.98 -3.31 -2.70
CA GLU A 49 4.84 -3.24 -3.64
C GLU A 49 3.61 -4.00 -3.12
N LEU A 50 3.80 -5.19 -2.55
CA LEU A 50 2.70 -5.99 -2.01
C LEU A 50 1.98 -5.27 -0.85
N ILE A 51 2.73 -4.73 0.10
CA ILE A 51 2.18 -3.98 1.23
C ILE A 51 1.36 -2.79 0.73
N PHE A 52 1.92 -1.99 -0.19
CA PHE A 52 1.20 -0.85 -0.76
C PHE A 52 -0.07 -1.28 -1.48
N ARG A 53 0.02 -2.30 -2.35
CA ARG A 53 -1.11 -2.80 -3.13
C ARG A 53 -2.25 -3.26 -2.21
N LEU A 54 -1.95 -4.01 -1.16
CA LEU A 54 -2.94 -4.48 -0.20
C LEU A 54 -3.65 -3.32 0.51
N VAL A 55 -2.89 -2.33 1.00
CA VAL A 55 -3.48 -1.16 1.66
C VAL A 55 -4.34 -0.34 0.69
N TYR A 56 -3.86 -0.13 -0.53
CA TYR A 56 -4.55 0.61 -1.58
C TYR A 56 -5.86 -0.06 -2.00
N GLU A 57 -5.85 -1.38 -2.20
CA GLU A 57 -7.05 -2.18 -2.50
C GLU A 57 -8.03 -2.19 -1.31
N MET A 58 -7.54 -2.39 -0.08
CA MET A 58 -8.37 -2.34 1.12
C MET A 58 -8.97 -0.95 1.37
N ALA A 59 -8.33 0.12 0.88
CA ALA A 59 -8.86 1.48 0.91
C ALA A 59 -9.93 1.74 -0.15
N GLY A 60 -10.05 0.89 -1.17
CA GLY A 60 -10.94 1.12 -2.31
C GLY A 60 -10.57 2.36 -3.12
N CYS A 61 -9.30 2.76 -3.10
CA CYS A 61 -8.85 3.96 -3.78
C CYS A 61 -8.77 3.72 -5.30
N LEU A 62 -9.15 4.73 -6.10
CA LEU A 62 -9.12 4.68 -7.57
C LEU A 62 -8.25 5.81 -8.18
N LYS A 63 -7.53 6.54 -7.33
CA LYS A 63 -6.68 7.65 -7.75
C LYS A 63 -5.43 7.15 -8.48
N PRO A 64 -4.88 7.90 -9.44
CA PRO A 64 -3.64 7.51 -10.11
C PRO A 64 -2.53 7.28 -9.08
N VAL A 65 -1.79 6.19 -9.29
CA VAL A 65 -0.65 5.80 -8.44
C VAL A 65 0.65 6.09 -9.17
N LEU A 66 1.54 6.82 -8.53
CA LEU A 66 2.95 6.94 -8.93
C LEU A 66 3.81 6.04 -8.04
N ARG A 67 5.00 5.67 -8.50
CA ARG A 67 5.95 4.89 -7.69
C ARG A 67 7.29 5.62 -7.60
N LEU A 68 7.73 5.84 -6.37
CA LEU A 68 9.03 6.42 -6.04
C LEU A 68 10.06 5.29 -5.94
N TRP A 69 11.10 5.36 -6.76
CA TRP A 69 12.19 4.40 -6.74
C TRP A 69 13.45 5.04 -6.17
N ILE A 70 13.68 4.85 -4.88
CA ILE A 70 14.88 5.30 -4.20
C ILE A 70 15.63 4.11 -3.58
N SER A 71 16.96 4.16 -3.66
CA SER A 71 17.85 3.19 -3.03
C SER A 71 18.53 3.73 -1.77
N SER A 72 18.31 5.00 -1.45
CA SER A 72 18.86 5.70 -0.28
C SER A 72 17.79 6.60 0.37
N MET A 73 17.86 6.71 1.69
CA MET A 73 17.01 7.60 2.50
C MET A 73 17.68 8.96 2.76
N GLU A 74 18.82 9.23 2.13
CA GLU A 74 19.48 10.53 2.20
C GLU A 74 18.65 11.62 1.52
N ASP A 75 18.63 12.82 2.11
CA ASP A 75 17.86 13.96 1.62
C ASP A 75 18.16 14.31 0.16
N SER A 76 19.41 14.14 -0.30
CA SER A 76 19.82 14.35 -1.69
C SER A 76 19.11 13.37 -2.63
N ALA A 77 19.16 12.08 -2.30
CA ALA A 77 18.53 11.02 -3.10
C ALA A 77 17.01 11.17 -3.17
N ILE A 78 16.38 11.60 -2.07
CA ILE A 78 14.94 11.88 -2.05
C ILE A 78 14.61 13.07 -2.97
N ARG A 79 15.37 14.17 -2.90
CA ARG A 79 15.15 15.36 -3.74
C ARG A 79 15.39 15.09 -5.23
N GLU A 80 16.32 14.21 -5.59
CA GLU A 80 16.58 13.85 -6.98
C GLU A 80 15.51 12.90 -7.56
N ALA A 81 14.91 12.07 -6.72
CA ALA A 81 13.89 11.11 -7.15
C ALA A 81 12.47 11.70 -7.22
N PHE A 82 12.23 12.82 -6.53
CA PHE A 82 11.02 13.60 -6.71
C PHE A 82 11.19 14.59 -7.87
N PRO A 83 10.29 14.60 -8.87
CA PRO A 83 10.34 15.52 -10.01
C PRO A 83 10.04 16.97 -9.62
#